data_AF-A0A7L0NCE4-F1
#
_entry.id   AF-A0A7L0NCE4-F1
#
_cell.length_a   1.000
_cell.length_b   1.000
_cell.length_c   1.000
_cell.angle_alpha   90.00
_cell.angle_beta   90.00
_cell.angle_gamma   90.00
#
_symmetry.space_group_name_H-M   'P 1'
#
loop_
_entity.id
_entity.type
_entity.pdbx_description
1 polymer ?
#
loop_
_entity_poly.entity_id
_entity_poly.type
_entity_poly.pdbx_seq_one_letter_code
_entity_poly.pdbx_strand_id
1 'polypeptide(L)'
;PLDPPHAPPHLQVPPNPTMLVLTIYILTFTIGFPANIFTFTTLVAKARRRPSPSAVLLLNLTAADLLLLLFLPFKMAEAAAGMAWPLPEALCPLANFCFYS
;
A
#
# COMPACT_ATOMS: atom_id res chain seq x y z
N PRO A 1 48.19 16.52 24.31
CA PRO A 1 47.59 15.88 23.12
C PRO A 1 46.08 16.14 23.13
N LEU A 2 45.63 17.08 22.30
CA LEU A 2 44.20 17.35 22.13
C LEU A 2 43.63 16.26 21.23
N ASP A 3 42.60 15.55 21.70
CA ASP A 3 41.80 14.68 20.84
C ASP A 3 41.17 15.52 19.72
N PRO A 4 41.08 15.00 18.48
CA PRO A 4 40.45 15.71 17.38
C PRO A 4 38.93 15.86 17.62
N PRO A 5 38.28 16.90 17.06
CA PRO A 5 36.85 17.08 17.21
C PRO A 5 36.11 15.92 16.53
N HIS A 6 35.25 15.24 17.29
CA HIS A 6 34.28 14.28 16.77
C HIS A 6 33.50 14.93 15.62
N ALA A 7 33.71 14.43 14.40
CA ALA A 7 32.91 14.81 13.24
C ALA A 7 31.42 14.53 13.55
N PRO A 8 30.50 15.45 13.21
CA PRO A 8 29.08 15.18 13.38
C PRO A 8 28.72 14.00 12.48
N PRO A 9 27.95 13.03 12.97
CA PRO A 9 27.37 12.04 12.10
C PRO A 9 26.27 12.78 11.34
N HIS A 10 26.61 13.38 10.19
CA HIS A 10 25.70 13.40 9.05
C HIS A 10 25.53 11.95 8.62
N LEU A 11 24.90 11.16 9.51
CA LEU A 11 24.44 9.83 9.29
C LEU A 11 23.29 10.03 8.32
N GLN A 12 23.60 10.04 7.03
CA GLN A 12 22.70 9.49 6.04
C GLN A 12 22.52 8.03 6.47
N VAL A 13 21.64 7.80 7.46
CA VAL A 13 21.16 6.48 7.79
C VAL A 13 20.58 6.01 6.46
N PRO A 14 21.19 5.01 5.78
CA PRO A 14 20.57 4.47 4.58
C PRO A 14 19.14 4.15 4.98
N PRO A 15 18.12 4.57 4.21
CA PRO A 15 16.75 4.26 4.56
C PRO A 15 16.73 2.77 4.84
N ASN A 16 16.41 2.40 6.09
CA ASN A 16 16.27 0.98 6.37
C ASN A 16 15.24 0.46 5.33
N PRO A 17 15.44 -0.73 4.77
CA PRO A 17 14.59 -1.21 3.67
C PRO A 17 13.10 -1.12 4.04
N THR A 18 12.78 -1.29 5.33
CA THR A 18 11.47 -1.12 5.92
C THR A 18 10.86 0.28 5.77
N MET A 19 11.62 1.37 5.97
CA MET A 19 11.14 2.76 5.90
C MET A 19 10.89 3.19 4.47
N LEU A 20 11.72 2.70 3.54
CA LEU A 20 11.47 2.87 2.12
C LEU A 20 10.16 2.16 1.72
N VAL A 21 9.99 0.90 2.14
CA VAL A 21 8.76 0.12 1.90
C VAL A 21 7.53 0.80 2.50
N LEU A 22 7.60 1.25 3.76
CA LEU A 22 6.53 1.99 4.43
C LEU A 22 6.16 3.27 3.68
N THR A 23 7.16 4.03 3.25
CA THR A 23 6.93 5.27 2.48
C THR A 23 6.19 4.98 1.18
N ILE A 24 6.63 3.95 0.45
CA ILE A 24 5.96 3.51 -0.78
C ILE A 24 4.52 3.10 -0.47
N TYR A 25 4.28 2.29 0.56
CA TYR A 25 2.93 1.87 0.93
C TYR A 25 2.02 3.05 1.32
N ILE A 26 2.54 4.02 2.08
CA ILE A 26 1.78 5.24 2.45
C ILE A 26 1.41 6.04 1.19
N LEU A 27 2.36 6.25 0.28
CA LEU A 27 2.10 6.99 -0.95
C LEU A 27 1.09 6.26 -1.84
N THR A 28 1.24 4.94 -2.01
CA THR A 28 0.31 4.11 -2.74
C THR A 28 -1.09 4.15 -2.14
N PHE A 29 -1.22 4.09 -0.81
CA PHE A 29 -2.51 4.21 -0.13
C PHE A 29 -3.14 5.59 -0.34
N THR A 30 -2.40 6.64 -0.01
CA THR A 30 -2.92 8.02 0.00
C THR A 30 -3.28 8.53 -1.39
N ILE A 31 -2.57 8.11 -2.43
CA ILE A 31 -2.86 8.49 -3.82
C ILE A 31 -3.86 7.52 -4.44
N GLY A 32 -3.61 6.21 -4.31
CA GLY A 32 -4.38 5.16 -4.96
C GLY A 32 -5.79 5.04 -4.43
N PHE A 33 -6.00 5.17 -3.12
CA PHE A 33 -7.32 4.97 -2.51
C PHE A 33 -8.34 6.01 -2.99
N PRO A 34 -8.10 7.32 -2.88
CA PRO A 34 -9.05 8.31 -3.39
C PRO A 34 -9.21 8.24 -4.91
N ALA A 35 -8.13 8.02 -5.67
CA ALA A 35 -8.18 7.92 -7.12
C ALA A 35 -9.02 6.73 -7.59
N ASN A 36 -8.86 5.56 -6.98
CA ASN A 36 -9.63 4.37 -7.31
C ASN A 36 -11.08 4.46 -6.85
N ILE A 37 -11.39 5.08 -5.70
CA ILE A 37 -12.79 5.34 -5.30
C ILE A 37 -13.50 6.25 -6.31
N PHE A 38 -12.83 7.34 -6.71
CA PHE A 38 -13.37 8.25 -7.71
C PHE A 38 -13.62 7.53 -9.05
N THR A 39 -12.67 6.72 -9.48
CA THR A 39 -12.80 5.93 -10.72
C THR A 39 -13.90 4.88 -10.59
N PHE A 40 -13.98 4.16 -9.48
CA PHE A 40 -15.02 3.17 -9.23
C PHE A 40 -16.42 3.80 -9.28
N THR A 41 -16.64 4.92 -8.59
CA THR A 41 -17.95 5.59 -8.56
C THR A 41 -18.38 6.09 -9.95
N THR A 42 -17.46 6.66 -10.72
CA THR A 42 -17.72 7.12 -12.09
C THR A 42 -17.98 5.95 -13.05
N LEU A 43 -17.21 4.86 -12.93
CA LEU A 43 -17.42 3.63 -13.70
C LEU A 43 -18.72 2.94 -13.36
N VAL A 44 -19.13 2.89 -12.09
CA VAL A 44 -20.42 2.33 -11.66
C VAL A 44 -21.55 3.14 -12.30
N ALA A 45 -21.50 4.47 -12.22
CA ALA A 45 -22.49 5.34 -12.84
C ALA A 45 -22.54 5.15 -14.37
N LYS A 46 -21.38 4.99 -15.02
CA LYS A 46 -21.28 4.74 -16.46
C LYS A 46 -21.82 3.38 -16.86
N ALA A 47 -21.42 2.31 -16.16
CA ALA A 47 -21.86 0.94 -16.41
C ALA A 47 -23.38 0.79 -16.23
N ARG A 48 -23.98 1.49 -15.26
CA ARG A 48 -25.44 1.53 -15.08
C ARG A 48 -26.19 2.18 -16.25
N ARG A 49 -25.58 3.17 -16.92
CA ARG A 49 -26.20 3.85 -18.07
C ARG A 49 -25.93 3.14 -19.40
N ARG A 50 -24.74 2.59 -19.57
CA ARG A 50 -24.26 1.94 -20.80
C ARG A 50 -23.39 0.74 -20.42
N PRO A 51 -24.00 -0.43 -20.18
CA PRO A 51 -23.22 -1.64 -19.88
C PRO A 51 -22.38 -2.00 -21.10
N SER A 52 -21.06 -2.02 -20.93
CA SER A 52 -20.10 -2.48 -21.93
C SER A 52 -19.11 -3.44 -21.29
N PRO A 53 -18.60 -4.44 -22.02
CA PRO A 53 -17.61 -5.39 -21.49
C PRO A 53 -16.38 -4.68 -20.91
N SER A 54 -15.93 -3.59 -21.56
CA SER A 54 -14.81 -2.77 -21.08
C SER A 54 -15.13 -2.08 -19.75
N ALA A 55 -16.37 -1.59 -19.55
CA ALA A 55 -16.77 -0.97 -18.29
C ALA A 55 -16.81 -1.99 -17.14
N VAL A 56 -17.26 -3.22 -17.41
CA VAL A 56 -17.25 -4.31 -16.42
C VAL A 56 -15.82 -4.73 -16.08
N LEU A 57 -14.93 -4.84 -17.07
CA LEU A 57 -13.51 -5.13 -16.85
C LEU A 57 -12.84 -4.06 -15.99
N LEU A 58 -13.07 -2.78 -16.29
CA LEU A 58 -12.53 -1.66 -15.51
C LEU A 58 -13.13 -1.60 -14.09
N LEU A 59 -14.39 -1.97 -13.92
CA LEU A 59 -15.00 -2.09 -12.59
C LEU A 59 -14.34 -3.18 -11.76
N ASN A 60 -14.09 -4.36 -12.33
CA ASN A 60 -13.40 -5.43 -11.63
C ASN A 60 -11.95 -5.04 -11.29
N LEU A 61 -11.26 -4.36 -12.21
CA LEU A 61 -9.91 -3.85 -11.98
C LEU A 61 -9.89 -2.87 -10.79
N THR A 62 -10.72 -1.81 -10.85
CA THR A 62 -10.79 -0.82 -9.77
C THR A 62 -11.26 -1.40 -8.43
N ALA A 63 -12.15 -2.41 -8.45
CA ALA A 63 -12.54 -3.12 -7.24
C ALA A 63 -11.36 -3.91 -6.65
N ALA A 64 -10.58 -4.61 -7.48
CA ALA A 64 -9.37 -5.32 -7.04
C ALA A 64 -8.32 -4.35 -6.49
N ASP A 65 -8.11 -3.20 -7.13
CA ASP A 65 -7.21 -2.15 -6.64
C ASP A 65 -7.65 -1.65 -5.25
N LEU A 66 -8.94 -1.39 -5.05
CA LEU A 66 -9.48 -0.98 -3.75
C LEU A 66 -9.30 -2.05 -2.68
N LEU A 67 -9.51 -3.32 -3.03
CA LEU A 67 -9.26 -4.44 -2.11
C LEU A 67 -7.78 -4.48 -1.73
N LEU A 68 -6.85 -4.43 -2.68
CA LEU A 68 -5.41 -4.40 -2.41
C LEU A 68 -5.04 -3.23 -1.49
N LEU A 69 -5.55 -2.03 -1.78
CA LEU A 69 -5.30 -0.84 -0.96
C LEU A 69 -5.89 -0.95 0.45
N LEU A 70 -7.02 -1.65 0.62
CA LEU A 70 -7.61 -1.93 1.92
C LEU A 70 -6.74 -2.90 2.74
N PHE A 71 -6.05 -3.84 2.09
CA PHE A 71 -5.13 -4.78 2.76
C PHE A 71 -3.72 -4.22 2.96
N LEU A 72 -3.31 -3.20 2.19
CA LEU A 72 -2.03 -2.50 2.32
C LEU A 72 -1.68 -2.02 3.74
N PRO A 73 -2.60 -1.43 4.55
CA PRO A 73 -2.30 -1.06 5.94
C PRO A 73 -1.88 -2.25 6.82
N PHE A 74 -2.35 -3.47 6.54
CA PHE A 74 -1.89 -4.66 7.27
C PHE A 74 -0.42 -4.98 6.93
N LYS A 75 -0.03 -4.85 5.66
CA LYS A 75 1.38 -4.95 5.23
C LYS A 75 2.25 -3.83 5.80
N MET A 76 1.69 -2.63 5.95
CA MET A 76 2.37 -1.53 6.67
C MET A 76 2.60 -1.87 8.14
N ALA A 77 1.63 -2.50 8.81
CA ALA A 77 1.80 -2.94 10.19
C ALA A 77 2.86 -4.05 10.32
N GLU A 78 2.90 -5.01 9.39
CA GLU A 78 3.96 -6.03 9.29
C GLU A 78 5.35 -5.39 9.13
N ALA A 79 5.48 -4.43 8.20
CA ALA A 79 6.73 -3.70 7.99
C ALA A 79 7.12 -2.91 9.25
N ALA A 80 6.18 -2.17 9.87
CA ALA A 80 6.43 -1.39 11.08
C ALA A 80 6.83 -2.27 12.30
N ALA A 81 6.36 -3.51 12.34
CA ALA A 81 6.74 -4.51 13.35
C ALA A 81 8.04 -5.25 13.02
N GLY A 82 8.85 -4.76 12.08
CA GLY A 82 10.13 -5.37 11.73
C GLY A 82 9.99 -6.67 10.93
N MET A 83 8.99 -6.75 10.05
CA MET A 83 8.63 -7.93 9.27
C MET A 83 8.06 -9.09 10.12
N ALA A 84 7.68 -8.82 11.37
CA ALA A 84 6.85 -9.72 12.16
C ALA A 84 5.37 -9.44 11.90
N TRP A 85 4.51 -10.46 11.94
CA TRP A 85 3.07 -10.29 11.76
C TRP A 85 2.39 -10.03 13.12
N PRO A 86 1.94 -8.79 13.44
CA PRO A 86 1.37 -8.47 14.75
C PRO A 86 -0.16 -8.64 14.82
N LEU A 87 -0.81 -8.90 13.68
CA LEU A 87 -2.26 -9.02 13.54
C LEU A 87 -2.73 -10.48 13.78
N PRO A 88 -4.04 -10.72 13.92
CA PRO A 88 -4.58 -12.08 13.99
C PRO A 88 -4.06 -13.00 12.89
N GLU A 89 -3.81 -14.27 13.22
CA GLU A 89 -3.23 -15.25 12.29
C GLU A 89 -4.07 -15.45 11.02
N ALA A 90 -5.40 -15.34 11.12
CA ALA A 90 -6.30 -15.47 9.97
C ALA A 90 -6.11 -14.37 8.91
N LEU A 91 -5.60 -13.18 9.30
CA LEU A 91 -5.37 -12.08 8.37
C LEU A 91 -4.06 -12.23 7.59
N CYS A 92 -3.10 -13.00 8.10
CA CYS A 92 -1.82 -13.26 7.43
C CYS A 92 -2.00 -13.94 6.06
N PRO A 93 -2.67 -15.11 5.95
CA PRO A 93 -2.88 -15.76 4.67
C PRO A 93 -3.82 -14.95 3.78
N LEU A 94 -4.77 -14.21 4.35
CA LEU A 94 -5.66 -13.34 3.57
C LEU A 94 -4.91 -12.18 2.92
N ALA A 95 -4.07 -11.48 3.70
CA ALA A 95 -3.23 -10.41 3.16
C ALA A 95 -2.24 -10.95 2.12
N ASN A 96 -1.57 -12.06 2.39
CA ASN A 96 -0.68 -12.67 1.39
C ASN A 96 -1.44 -13.11 0.14
N PHE A 97 -2.63 -13.69 0.28
CA PHE A 97 -3.47 -14.06 -0.87
C PHE A 97 -3.81 -12.83 -1.72
N CYS A 98 -4.26 -11.73 -1.11
CA CYS A 98 -4.59 -10.51 -1.84
C CYS A 98 -3.41 -9.82 -2.52
N PHE A 99 -2.18 -9.98 -2.00
CA PHE A 99 -0.98 -9.37 -2.57
C PHE A 99 -0.25 -10.24 -3.60
N TYR A 100 -0.39 -11.56 -3.53
CA TYR A 100 0.41 -12.51 -4.32
C TYR A 100 -0.40 -13.44 -5.22
N SER A 101 -1.74 -13.34 -5.27
CA SER A 101 -2.61 -14.10 -6.19
C SER A 101 -2.96 -13.30 -7.44
#